data_AF-A0A931FTN3-F1
#
_entry.id   AF-A0A931FTN3-F1
#
_cell.length_a   1.000
_cell.length_b   1.000
_cell.length_c   1.000
_cell.angle_alpha   90.00
_cell.angle_beta   90.00
_cell.angle_gamma   90.00
#
_symmetry.space_group_name_H-M   'P 1'
#
loop_
_entity.id
_entity.type
_entity.pdbx_description
1 polymer ?
#
loop_
_entity_poly.entity_id
_entity_poly.type
_entity_poly.pdbx_seq_one_letter_code
_entity_poly.pdbx_strand_id
1 'polypeptide(L)' 'MYVTDVYKHVGRKFSSEGQFLLELSSFETAVDVAVGPDGSMYVADTGNKRIVNLP' A
#
# COMPACT_ATOMS: atom_id res chain seq x y z
N MET A 1 -2.44 9.92 -1.87
CA MET A 1 -3.35 8.95 -1.21
C MET A 1 -2.93 7.54 -1.59
N TYR A 2 -3.00 6.58 -0.68
CA TYR A 2 -2.71 5.18 -0.97
C TYR A 2 -3.93 4.30 -0.68
N VAL A 3 -4.15 3.27 -1.49
CA VAL A 3 -5.25 2.31 -1.35
C VAL A 3 -4.71 0.90 -1.49
N THR A 4 -4.99 0.02 -0.53
CA THR A 4 -4.73 -1.41 -0.63
C THR A 4 -5.97 -2.14 -1.13
N ASP A 5 -5.81 -2.96 -2.15
CA ASP A 5 -6.86 -3.80 -2.74
C ASP A 5 -6.56 -5.26 -2.37
N VAL A 6 -7.18 -5.71 -1.27
CA VAL A 6 -6.93 -7.01 -0.65
C VAL A 6 -7.16 -8.16 -1.63
N TYR A 7 -8.22 -8.07 -2.45
CA TYR A 7 -8.61 -9.13 -3.37
C TYR A 7 -7.76 -9.16 -4.64
N LYS A 8 -7.19 -8.01 -5.04
CA LYS A 8 -6.28 -7.95 -6.19
C LYS A 8 -4.82 -8.12 -5.82
N HIS A 9 -4.50 -8.25 -4.53
CA HIS A 9 -3.12 -8.40 -4.05
C HIS A 9 -2.21 -7.23 -4.46
N VAL A 10 -2.77 -6.02 -4.56
CA VAL A 10 -2.06 -4.81 -4.98
C VAL A 10 -2.31 -3.63 -4.05
N GLY A 11 -1.32 -2.74 -3.95
CA GLY A 11 -1.45 -1.40 -3.41
C GLY A 11 -1.38 -0.37 -4.53
N ARG A 12 -2.05 0.77 -4.41
CA ARG A 12 -2.04 1.84 -5.41
C ARG A 12 -1.77 3.18 -4.77
N LYS A 13 -0.95 4.02 -5.44
CA LYS A 13 -0.70 5.41 -5.06
C LYS A 13 -1.43 6.36 -6.01
N PHE A 14 -2.00 7.41 -5.44
CA PHE A 14 -2.65 8.50 -6.15
C PHE A 14 -2.12 9.86 -5.69
N SER A 15 -2.14 10.88 -6.56
CA SER A 15 -1.87 12.27 -6.20
C SER A 15 -2.97 12.85 -5.30
N SER A 16 -2.76 14.06 -4.76
CA SER A 16 -3.79 14.81 -4.01
C SER A 16 -5.00 15.15 -4.88
N GLU A 17 -4.80 15.24 -6.20
CA GLU A 17 -5.83 15.52 -7.21
C GLU A 17 -6.49 14.23 -7.72
N GLY A 18 -6.16 13.07 -7.15
CA GLY A 18 -6.75 11.78 -7.49
C GLY A 18 -6.16 11.11 -8.74
N GLN A 19 -5.03 11.61 -9.27
CA GLN A 19 -4.37 10.96 -10.40
C GLN A 19 -3.68 9.67 -9.96
N PHE A 20 -3.88 8.57 -10.69
CA PHE A 20 -3.15 7.32 -10.45
C PHE A 20 -1.66 7.51 -10.76
N LEU A 21 -0.80 7.11 -9.82
CA LEU A 21 0.65 7.29 -9.92
C LEU A 21 1.38 5.97 -10.13
N LEU A 22 1.08 4.94 -9.32
CA LEU A 22 1.74 3.63 -9.42
C LEU A 22 0.93 2.52 -8.76
N GLU A 23 1.18 1.29 -9.20
CA GLU A 23 0.72 0.05 -8.57
C GLU A 23 1.89 -0.69 -7.92
N LEU A 24 1.66 -1.19 -6.72
CA LEU A 24 2.56 -1.99 -5.90
C LEU A 24 2.02 -3.40 -5.90
N SER A 25 2.81 -4.35 -6.40
CA SER A 25 2.44 -5.76 -6.48
C SER A 25 3.23 -6.58 -5.45
N SER A 26 3.03 -7.90 -5.47
CA SER A 26 3.68 -8.87 -4.58
C SER A 26 3.23 -8.84 -3.12
N PHE A 27 1.99 -8.43 -2.86
CA PHE A 27 1.33 -8.71 -1.59
C PHE A 27 0.66 -10.09 -1.65
N GLU A 28 0.54 -10.78 -0.54
CA GLU A 28 -0.16 -12.07 -0.47
C GLU A 28 -1.44 -11.94 0.36
N THR A 29 -1.45 -11.08 1.39
CA THR A 29 -2.69 -10.65 2.07
C THR A 29 -2.44 -9.31 2.76
N ALA A 30 -2.42 -8.22 1.97
CA ALA A 30 -2.36 -6.87 2.52
C ALA A 30 -3.69 -6.55 3.22
N VAL A 31 -3.69 -6.40 4.55
CA VAL A 31 -4.93 -6.22 5.33
C VAL A 31 -5.13 -4.79 5.83
N ASP A 32 -4.06 -4.01 5.92
CA ASP A 32 -4.10 -2.66 6.47
C ASP A 32 -2.96 -1.80 5.91
N VAL A 33 -3.17 -0.48 5.99
CA VAL A 33 -2.24 0.55 5.53
C VAL A 33 -2.22 1.75 6.48
N ALA A 34 -1.02 2.20 6.86
CA ALA A 34 -0.80 3.42 7.63
C ALA A 34 0.18 4.35 6.91
N VAL A 35 0.00 5.66 7.07
CA VAL A 35 0.89 6.69 6.50
C VAL A 35 1.55 7.46 7.64
N GLY A 36 2.87 7.54 7.60
CA GLY A 36 3.70 8.29 8.54
C GLY A 36 3.70 9.80 8.26
N PRO A 37 4.14 10.63 9.23
CA PRO A 37 4.19 12.09 9.08
C PRO A 37 5.19 12.57 8.02
N ASP A 38 6.13 11.71 7.61
CA ASP A 38 7.08 11.93 6.52
C ASP A 38 6.52 11.54 5.14
N GLY A 39 5.29 11.00 5.09
CA GLY A 39 4.66 10.49 3.87
C GLY A 39 4.96 9.03 3.56
N SER A 40 5.80 8.36 4.37
CA SER A 40 6.09 6.93 4.23
C SER A 40 4.84 6.09 4.49
N MET A 41 4.65 5.03 3.72
CA MET A 41 3.55 4.10 3.86
C MET A 41 4.00 2.76 4.43
N TYR A 42 3.21 2.23 5.36
CA TYR A 42 3.39 0.93 5.96
C TYR A 42 2.21 0.04 5.60
N VAL A 43 2.48 -1.13 5.02
CA VAL A 43 1.46 -2.13 4.66
C VAL A 43 1.67 -3.39 5.47
N ALA A 44 0.61 -3.86 6.12
CA ALA A 44 0.59 -5.16 6.79
C ALA A 44 0.29 -6.28 5.78
N ASP A 45 1.33 -6.89 5.22
CA ASP A 45 1.24 -7.98 4.24
C ASP A 45 1.26 -9.34 4.96
N THR A 46 0.13 -9.66 5.58
CA THR A 46 0.01 -10.78 6.54
C THR A 46 0.23 -12.15 5.91
N GLY A 47 -0.11 -12.33 4.64
CA GLY A 47 0.17 -13.56 3.89
C GLY A 47 1.68 -13.83 3.79
N ASN A 48 2.47 -12.77 3.59
CA ASN A 48 3.93 -12.82 3.60
C ASN A 48 4.56 -12.60 4.98
N LYS A 49 3.75 -12.46 6.04
CA LYS A 49 4.20 -12.27 7.43
C LYS A 49 5.21 -11.13 7.61
N ARG A 50 5.00 -10.02 6.90
CA ARG A 50 5.92 -8.86 6.91
C ARG A 50 5.17 -7.55 6.97
N ILE A 51 5.89 -6.51 7.38
CA ILE A 51 5.51 -5.11 7.14
C ILE A 51 6.32 -4.60 5.96
N VAL A 52 5.66 -4.02 4.97
CA VAL A 52 6.31 -3.37 3.83
C VAL A 52 6.34 -1.88 4.07
N ASN A 53 7.53 -1.28 4.02
CA ASN A 53 7.72 0.17 4.07
C ASN A 53 7.96 0.70 2.65
N LEU A 54 7.24 1.76 2.28
CA LEU A 54 7.30 2.39 0.97
C LEU A 54 7.45 3.91 1.14
N PRO A 55 8.56 4.50 0.66
CA PRO A 55 8.74 5.96 0.68
C PRO A 55 7.85 6.69 -0.35
#